data_AF-A0A497I2Z6-F1
#
_entry.id   AF-A0A497I2Z6-F1
#
_cell.length_a   1.000
_cell.length_b   1.000
_cell.length_c   1.000
_cell.angle_alpha   90.00
_cell.angle_beta   90.00
_cell.angle_gamma   90.00
#
_symmetry.space_group_name_H-M   'P 1'
#
loop_
_entity.id
_entity.type
_entity.pdbx_description
1 polymer ?
#
loop_
_entity_poly.entity_id
_entity_poly.type
_entity_poly.pdbx_seq_one_letter_code
_entity_poly.pdbx_strand_id
1 'polypeptide(L)'
;MWETEMSQFVNSVWAGILSAGSEIGTQLVSILPGVIAAIIILVVGWLVAVIIGKIVKKGLEKIKLDMALKERGLEKALGKASLTNLLATLSKWYVFVIFLNQAAQLIALTALQAFLQEVLFYLPALFGAALVVIVGLLAGEYLKNSIKEMQVPYYDFFGSFTKFIVFYVSLVI
;
A
#
# COMPACT_ATOMS: atom_id res chain seq x y z
N MET A 1 -13.59 31.99 -57.20
CA MET A 1 -13.52 30.53 -56.93
C MET A 1 -12.50 30.24 -55.82
N TRP A 2 -11.25 30.73 -55.92
CA TRP A 2 -10.25 30.53 -54.85
C TRP A 2 -10.53 31.33 -53.55
N GLU A 3 -11.07 32.55 -53.61
CA GLU A 3 -11.45 33.32 -52.40
C GLU A 3 -12.58 32.68 -51.58
N THR A 4 -13.55 32.06 -52.26
CA THR A 4 -14.69 31.39 -51.61
C THR A 4 -14.25 30.11 -50.89
N GLU A 5 -13.32 29.36 -51.46
CA GLU A 5 -12.74 28.18 -50.81
C GLU A 5 -11.83 28.58 -49.64
N MET A 6 -11.00 29.61 -49.82
CA MET A 6 -10.13 30.14 -48.76
C MET A 6 -10.90 30.70 -47.57
N SER A 7 -11.98 31.45 -47.81
CA SER A 7 -12.84 31.96 -46.74
C SER A 7 -13.58 30.85 -45.99
N GLN A 8 -14.07 29.81 -46.68
CA GLN A 8 -14.68 28.65 -46.03
C GLN A 8 -13.68 27.88 -45.16
N PHE A 9 -12.45 27.69 -45.65
CA PHE A 9 -11.37 27.07 -44.89
C PHE A 9 -11.03 27.90 -43.63
N VAL A 10 -10.82 29.20 -43.77
CA VAL A 10 -10.51 30.08 -42.62
C VAL A 10 -11.63 30.06 -41.58
N ASN A 11 -12.89 30.09 -42.02
CA ASN A 11 -14.05 30.03 -41.13
C ASN A 11 -14.16 28.69 -40.40
N SER A 12 -13.85 27.55 -41.06
CA SER A 12 -13.89 26.24 -40.40
C SER A 12 -12.76 26.06 -39.40
N VAL A 13 -11.56 26.58 -39.69
CA VAL A 13 -10.44 26.62 -38.74
C VAL A 13 -10.78 27.47 -37.52
N TRP A 14 -11.32 28.68 -37.72
CA TRP A 14 -11.73 29.54 -36.61
C TRP A 14 -12.83 28.92 -35.75
N ALA A 15 -13.85 28.35 -36.39
CA ALA A 15 -14.93 27.65 -35.69
C ALA A 15 -14.39 26.45 -34.89
N GLY A 16 -13.46 25.68 -35.44
CA GLY A 16 -12.82 24.55 -34.77
C GLY A 16 -11.95 24.96 -33.56
N ILE A 17 -11.24 26.08 -33.64
CA ILE A 17 -10.47 26.62 -32.50
C ILE A 17 -11.41 27.07 -31.38
N LEU A 18 -12.49 27.78 -31.72
CA LEU A 18 -13.47 28.25 -30.76
C LEU A 18 -14.23 27.09 -30.10
N SER A 19 -14.62 26.07 -30.88
CA SER A 19 -15.28 24.88 -30.35
C SER A 19 -14.34 24.11 -29.41
N ALA A 20 -13.09 23.88 -29.81
CA ALA A 20 -12.09 23.22 -28.97
C ALA A 20 -11.84 23.99 -27.65
N GLY A 21 -11.76 25.32 -27.70
CA GLY A 21 -11.64 26.15 -26.49
C GLY A 21 -12.85 26.03 -25.57
N SER A 22 -14.06 26.01 -26.13
CA SER A 22 -15.30 25.84 -25.36
C SER A 22 -15.45 24.44 -24.74
N GLU A 23 -14.98 23.41 -25.45
CA GLU A 23 -14.98 22.03 -24.97
C GLU A 23 -14.02 21.87 -23.78
N ILE A 24 -12.82 22.45 -23.84
CA ILE A 24 -11.89 22.45 -22.71
C ILE A 24 -12.50 23.19 -21.51
N GLY A 25 -13.13 24.35 -21.75
CA GLY A 25 -13.80 25.12 -20.69
C GLY A 25 -14.91 24.34 -20.00
N THR A 26 -15.77 23.66 -20.77
CA THR A 26 -16.87 22.85 -20.23
C THR A 26 -16.36 21.61 -19.50
N GLN A 27 -15.30 20.97 -20.00
CA GLN A 27 -14.63 19.86 -19.31
C GLN A 27 -14.08 20.30 -17.95
N LEU A 28 -13.38 21.44 -17.86
CA LEU A 28 -12.85 21.94 -16.58
C LEU A 28 -13.94 22.18 -15.54
N VAL A 29 -15.06 22.80 -15.94
CA VAL A 29 -16.21 23.03 -15.05
C VAL A 29 -16.85 21.71 -14.63
N SER A 30 -16.91 20.73 -15.53
CA SER A 30 -17.51 19.42 -15.25
C SER A 30 -16.74 18.58 -14.23
N ILE A 31 -15.44 18.84 -14.02
CA ILE A 31 -14.61 18.10 -13.05
C ILE A 31 -14.74 18.69 -11.63
N LEU A 32 -15.19 19.95 -11.49
CA LEU A 32 -15.31 20.63 -10.19
C LEU A 32 -16.17 19.86 -9.16
N PRO A 33 -17.36 19.32 -9.51
CA PRO A 33 -18.13 18.50 -8.58
C PRO A 33 -17.37 17.24 -8.15
N GLY A 34 -16.64 16.60 -9.07
CA GLY A 34 -15.79 15.44 -8.80
C GLY A 34 -14.66 15.76 -7.83
N VAL A 35 -14.03 16.93 -7.97
CA VAL A 35 -12.97 17.39 -7.04
C VAL A 35 -13.53 17.58 -5.63
N ILE A 36 -14.70 18.20 -5.49
CA ILE A 36 -15.34 18.39 -4.18
C ILE A 36 -15.64 17.02 -3.54
N ALA A 37 -16.23 16.10 -4.29
CA ALA A 37 -16.51 14.75 -3.83
C ALA A 37 -15.22 13.98 -3.45
N ALA A 38 -14.16 14.12 -4.25
CA ALA A 38 -12.85 13.53 -3.98
C ALA A 38 -12.25 14.05 -2.67
N ILE A 39 -12.31 15.37 -2.43
CA ILE A 39 -11.84 15.97 -1.18
C ILE A 39 -12.63 15.41 0.02
N ILE A 40 -13.96 15.33 -0.08
CA ILE A 40 -14.80 14.76 0.97
C ILE A 40 -14.39 13.31 1.26
N ILE A 41 -14.23 12.48 0.21
CA ILE A 41 -13.77 11.10 0.34
C ILE A 41 -12.40 11.01 1.00
N LEU A 42 -11.45 11.89 0.65
CA LEU A 42 -10.11 11.89 1.25
C LEU A 42 -10.15 12.25 2.74
N VAL A 43 -10.98 13.22 3.13
CA VAL A 43 -11.16 13.61 4.53
C VAL A 43 -11.76 12.45 5.34
N VAL A 44 -12.83 11.84 4.82
CA VAL A 44 -13.45 10.65 5.43
C VAL A 44 -12.44 9.50 5.49
N GLY A 45 -11.72 9.27 4.40
CA GLY A 45 -10.73 8.20 4.30
C GLY A 45 -9.59 8.33 5.28
N TRP A 46 -9.10 9.56 5.51
CA TRP A 46 -8.09 9.83 6.54
C TRP A 46 -8.61 9.52 7.94
N LEU A 47 -9.85 9.90 8.25
CA LEU A 47 -10.47 9.59 9.54
C LEU A 47 -10.60 8.07 9.75
N VAL A 48 -11.11 7.35 8.75
CA VAL A 48 -11.23 5.89 8.78
C VAL A 48 -9.86 5.22 8.92
N ALA A 49 -8.85 5.69 8.17
CA ALA A 49 -7.48 5.18 8.26
C ALA A 49 -6.89 5.31 9.67
N VAL A 50 -7.10 6.45 10.33
CA VAL A 50 -6.65 6.66 11.72
C VAL A 50 -7.35 5.70 12.68
N ILE A 51 -8.67 5.47 12.52
CA ILE A 51 -9.43 4.54 13.36
C ILE A 51 -8.93 3.11 13.17
N ILE A 52 -8.81 2.66 11.93
CA ILE A 52 -8.31 1.30 11.62
C ILE A 52 -6.89 1.12 12.14
N GLY A 53 -5.99 2.07 11.93
CA GLY A 53 -4.63 2.01 12.46
C GLY A 53 -4.59 1.84 13.99
N LYS A 54 -5.49 2.53 14.72
CA LYS A 54 -5.62 2.36 16.17
C LYS A 54 -6.16 0.98 16.55
N ILE A 55 -7.12 0.43 15.81
CA ILE A 55 -7.67 -0.90 16.06
C ILE A 55 -6.60 -1.96 15.83
N VAL A 56 -5.88 -1.90 14.71
CA VAL A 56 -4.77 -2.81 14.39
C VAL A 56 -3.70 -2.73 15.47
N LYS A 57 -3.27 -1.52 15.85
CA LYS A 57 -2.29 -1.33 16.92
C LYS A 57 -2.72 -2.01 18.22
N LYS A 58 -3.95 -1.76 18.69
CA LYS A 58 -4.48 -2.39 19.91
C LYS A 58 -4.57 -3.91 19.79
N GLY A 59 -4.89 -4.44 18.62
CA GLY A 59 -4.90 -5.88 18.37
C GLY A 59 -3.49 -6.49 18.49
N LEU A 60 -2.50 -5.86 17.87
CA LEU A 60 -1.10 -6.29 17.90
C LEU A 60 -0.46 -6.14 19.30
N GLU A 61 -0.84 -5.11 20.06
CA GLU A 61 -0.42 -4.93 21.45
C GLU A 61 -1.00 -6.02 22.36
N LYS A 62 -2.26 -6.44 22.14
CA LYS A 62 -2.90 -7.52 22.92
C LYS A 62 -2.20 -8.86 22.77
N ILE A 63 -1.73 -9.18 21.57
CA ILE A 63 -0.95 -10.40 21.32
C ILE A 63 0.52 -10.27 21.78
N LYS A 64 0.89 -9.10 22.34
CA LYS A 64 2.24 -8.80 22.84
C LYS A 64 3.34 -9.08 21.81
N LEU A 65 3.08 -8.73 20.54
CA LEU A 65 3.98 -9.05 19.42
C LEU A 65 5.42 -8.59 19.68
N ASP A 66 5.59 -7.35 20.13
CA ASP A 66 6.91 -6.79 20.43
C ASP A 66 7.59 -7.49 21.61
N MET A 67 6.83 -7.95 22.61
CA MET A 67 7.37 -8.70 23.75
C MET A 67 7.83 -10.09 23.33
N ALA A 68 7.05 -10.77 22.49
CA ALA A 68 7.40 -12.09 21.96
C ALA A 68 8.69 -12.04 21.13
N LEU A 69 8.99 -10.93 20.45
CA LEU A 69 10.25 -10.72 19.74
C LEU A 69 11.40 -10.35 20.67
N LYS A 70 11.11 -9.62 21.74
CA LYS A 70 12.10 -9.20 22.74
C LYS A 70 12.61 -10.36 23.60
N GLU A 71 11.72 -11.20 24.12
CA GLU A 71 12.06 -12.41 24.92
C GLU A 71 13.00 -13.36 24.18
N ARG A 72 13.01 -13.22 22.86
CA ARG A 72 13.65 -14.03 21.86
C ARG A 72 15.00 -13.47 21.38
N GLY A 73 15.34 -12.26 21.84
CA GLY A 73 16.59 -11.60 21.48
C GLY A 73 16.62 -11.04 20.05
N LEU A 74 15.46 -11.00 19.38
CA LEU A 74 15.28 -10.46 18.03
C LEU A 74 15.12 -8.94 18.00
N GLU A 75 15.20 -8.28 19.15
CA GLU A 75 15.21 -6.81 19.26
C GLU A 75 16.27 -6.18 18.35
N LYS A 76 17.42 -6.84 18.15
CA LYS A 76 18.49 -6.36 17.26
C LYS A 76 18.11 -6.40 15.78
N ALA A 77 17.21 -7.30 15.36
CA ALA A 77 16.78 -7.43 13.97
C ALA A 77 15.81 -6.31 13.55
N LEU A 78 15.09 -5.72 14.50
CA LEU A 78 14.12 -4.64 14.28
C LEU A 78 14.59 -3.27 14.79
N GLY A 79 15.68 -3.24 15.56
CA GLY A 79 16.26 -2.01 16.11
C GLY A 79 15.33 -1.36 17.14
N LYS A 80 15.28 -0.01 17.15
CA LYS A 80 14.38 0.77 18.03
C LYS A 80 12.93 0.82 17.51
N ALA A 81 12.63 0.21 16.37
CA ALA A 81 11.31 0.25 15.78
C ALA A 81 10.42 -0.85 16.38
N SER A 82 9.25 -0.47 16.89
CA SER A 82 8.21 -1.43 17.29
C SER A 82 7.53 -1.99 16.04
N LEU A 83 7.49 -3.32 15.91
CA LEU A 83 6.85 -4.00 14.80
C LEU A 83 5.35 -3.73 14.81
N THR A 84 4.76 -3.67 16.01
CA THR A 84 3.37 -3.23 16.21
C THR A 84 3.11 -1.86 15.58
N ASN A 85 3.97 -0.88 15.85
CA ASN A 85 3.81 0.47 15.29
C ASN A 85 4.02 0.49 13.77
N LEU A 86 4.98 -0.28 13.25
CA LEU A 86 5.19 -0.41 11.80
C LEU A 86 3.95 -0.98 11.11
N LEU A 87 3.44 -2.12 11.57
CA LEU A 87 2.27 -2.78 11.00
C LEU A 87 1.01 -1.90 11.11
N ALA A 88 0.79 -1.26 12.26
CA ALA A 88 -0.33 -0.34 12.43
C ALA A 88 -0.24 0.89 11.49
N THR A 89 0.97 1.42 11.29
CA THR A 89 1.21 2.54 10.37
C THR A 89 1.02 2.12 8.93
N LEU A 90 1.51 0.93 8.55
CA LEU A 90 1.26 0.33 7.24
C LEU A 90 -0.23 0.14 6.98
N SER A 91 -1.00 -0.37 7.96
CA SER A 91 -2.46 -0.52 7.80
C SER A 91 -3.17 0.81 7.64
N LYS A 92 -2.72 1.87 8.33
CA LYS A 92 -3.25 3.22 8.13
C LYS A 92 -3.02 3.70 6.70
N TRP A 93 -1.79 3.56 6.18
CA TRP A 93 -1.48 3.92 4.80
C TRP A 93 -2.25 3.09 3.78
N TYR A 94 -2.38 1.77 4.01
CA TYR A 94 -3.19 0.89 3.16
C TYR A 94 -4.62 1.40 3.00
N VAL A 95 -5.29 1.66 4.12
CA VAL A 95 -6.67 2.18 4.11
C VAL A 95 -6.71 3.53 3.41
N PHE A 96 -5.77 4.43 3.70
CA PHE A 96 -5.72 5.74 3.03
C PHE A 96 -5.56 5.61 1.50
N VAL A 97 -4.73 4.68 1.02
CA VAL A 97 -4.54 4.42 -0.42
C VAL A 97 -5.83 3.91 -1.07
N ILE A 98 -6.66 3.12 -0.37
CA ILE A 98 -7.98 2.71 -0.87
C ILE A 98 -8.84 3.94 -1.14
N PHE A 99 -8.94 4.86 -0.18
CA PHE A 99 -9.71 6.09 -0.35
C PHE A 99 -9.09 7.03 -1.39
N LEU A 100 -7.77 7.07 -1.49
CA LEU A 100 -7.06 7.82 -2.53
C LEU A 100 -7.38 7.26 -3.93
N ASN A 101 -7.48 5.95 -4.08
CA ASN A 101 -7.89 5.31 -5.33
C ASN A 101 -9.32 5.72 -5.73
N GLN A 102 -10.24 5.70 -4.77
CA GLN A 102 -11.63 6.13 -5.00
C GLN A 102 -11.71 7.62 -5.35
N ALA A 103 -10.95 8.47 -4.65
CA ALA A 103 -10.86 9.89 -4.96
C ALA A 103 -10.30 10.12 -6.38
N ALA A 104 -9.26 9.39 -6.78
CA ALA A 104 -8.70 9.45 -8.13
C ALA A 104 -9.71 9.03 -9.21
N GLN A 105 -10.56 8.04 -8.92
CA GLN A 105 -11.62 7.60 -9.81
C GLN A 105 -12.67 8.70 -10.06
N LEU A 106 -13.05 9.45 -9.01
CA LEU A 106 -14.05 10.53 -9.12
C LEU A 106 -13.63 11.68 -10.03
N ILE A 107 -12.32 11.93 -10.15
CA ILE A 107 -11.75 12.94 -11.03
C ILE A 107 -11.12 12.33 -12.30
N ALA A 108 -11.43 11.06 -12.59
CA ALA A 108 -10.98 10.33 -13.78
C ALA A 108 -9.45 10.31 -14.00
N LEU A 109 -8.65 10.29 -12.92
CA LEU A 109 -7.19 10.15 -13.01
C LEU A 109 -6.78 8.69 -13.22
N THR A 110 -7.00 8.18 -14.44
CA THR A 110 -6.79 6.77 -14.80
C THR A 110 -5.38 6.26 -14.54
N ALA A 111 -4.35 7.02 -14.89
CA ALA A 111 -2.94 6.64 -14.67
C ALA A 111 -2.61 6.49 -13.16
N LEU A 112 -3.09 7.43 -12.35
CA LEU A 112 -2.92 7.35 -10.89
C LEU A 112 -3.73 6.18 -10.32
N GLN A 113 -4.96 5.98 -10.81
CA GLN A 113 -5.81 4.88 -10.37
C GLN A 113 -5.16 3.51 -10.64
N ALA A 114 -4.57 3.31 -11.82
CA ALA A 114 -3.87 2.07 -12.17
C ALA A 114 -2.69 1.79 -11.23
N PHE A 115 -1.83 2.80 -11.02
CA PHE A 115 -0.73 2.69 -10.07
C PHE A 115 -1.21 2.38 -8.64
N LEU A 116 -2.25 3.07 -8.17
CA LEU A 116 -2.79 2.85 -6.84
C LEU A 116 -3.42 1.45 -6.69
N GLN A 117 -4.06 0.92 -7.74
CA GLN A 117 -4.57 -0.46 -7.73
C GLN A 117 -3.43 -1.47 -7.60
N GLU A 118 -2.34 -1.32 -8.35
CA GLU A 118 -1.16 -2.17 -8.21
C GLU A 118 -0.62 -2.13 -6.78
N VAL A 119 -0.43 -0.94 -6.22
CA VAL A 119 -0.01 -0.75 -4.82
C VAL A 119 -0.96 -1.48 -3.86
N LEU A 120 -2.28 -1.38 -4.06
CA LEU A 120 -3.27 -2.07 -3.24
C LEU A 120 -3.21 -3.60 -3.34
N PHE A 121 -2.76 -4.16 -4.46
CA PHE A 121 -2.52 -5.61 -4.57
C PHE A 121 -1.24 -6.06 -3.87
N TYR A 122 -0.19 -5.24 -3.90
CA TYR A 122 1.08 -5.55 -3.23
C TYR A 122 1.00 -5.48 -1.71
N LEU A 123 0.22 -4.55 -1.15
CA LEU A 123 0.16 -4.37 0.31
C LEU A 123 -0.35 -5.60 1.10
N PRO A 124 -1.45 -6.29 0.70
CA PRO A 124 -1.90 -7.52 1.34
C PRO A 124 -0.83 -8.62 1.32
N ALA A 125 -0.13 -8.79 0.20
CA ALA A 125 0.98 -9.73 0.09
C ALA A 125 2.12 -9.37 1.07
N LEU A 126 2.43 -8.08 1.21
CA LEU A 126 3.41 -7.59 2.18
C LEU A 126 3.00 -7.89 3.63
N PHE A 127 1.72 -7.77 3.99
CA PHE A 127 1.22 -8.19 5.30
C PHE A 127 1.38 -9.70 5.51
N GLY A 128 1.07 -10.50 4.49
CA GLY A 128 1.26 -11.95 4.51
C GLY A 128 2.72 -12.33 4.72
N ALA A 129 3.64 -11.74 3.96
CA ALA A 129 5.07 -11.95 4.10
C ALA A 129 5.57 -11.56 5.50
N ALA A 130 5.14 -10.41 6.03
CA ALA A 130 5.49 -9.98 7.38
C ALA A 130 5.01 -11.00 8.44
N LEU A 131 3.80 -11.53 8.29
CA LEU A 131 3.24 -12.54 9.19
C LEU A 131 4.04 -13.85 9.12
N VAL A 132 4.39 -14.30 7.92
CA VAL A 132 5.22 -15.49 7.71
C VAL A 132 6.60 -15.31 8.36
N VAL A 133 7.23 -14.14 8.21
CA VAL A 133 8.50 -13.84 8.88
C VAL A 133 8.36 -13.88 10.39
N ILE A 134 7.32 -13.27 10.96
CA ILE A 134 7.06 -13.32 12.40
C ILE A 134 6.92 -14.77 12.87
N VAL A 135 6.06 -15.56 12.23
CA VAL A 135 5.82 -16.96 12.60
C VAL A 135 7.09 -17.79 12.43
N GLY A 136 7.86 -17.59 11.36
CA GLY A 136 9.12 -18.28 11.11
C GLY A 136 10.19 -17.97 12.14
N LEU A 137 10.31 -16.71 12.56
CA LEU A 137 11.20 -16.29 13.65
C LEU A 137 10.80 -16.93 14.99
N LEU A 138 9.49 -16.95 15.29
CA LEU A 138 8.97 -17.61 16.50
C LEU A 138 9.15 -19.14 16.44
N ALA A 139 8.94 -19.78 15.29
CA ALA A 139 9.13 -21.22 15.17
C ALA A 139 10.62 -21.59 15.27
N GLY A 140 11.50 -20.85 14.58
CA GLY A 140 12.94 -21.14 14.54
C GLY A 140 13.61 -21.08 15.90
N GLU A 141 13.20 -20.17 16.77
CA GLU A 141 13.74 -20.10 18.11
C GLU A 141 13.22 -21.16 19.07
N TYR A 142 11.94 -21.54 18.92
CA TYR A 142 11.40 -22.66 19.70
C TYR A 142 12.22 -23.92 19.41
N LEU A 143 12.49 -24.18 18.12
CA LEU A 143 13.34 -25.29 17.68
C LEU A 143 14.78 -25.16 18.19
N LYS A 144 15.38 -23.96 18.14
CA LYS A 144 16.75 -23.74 18.65
C LYS A 144 16.88 -24.05 20.14
N ASN A 145 15.88 -23.67 20.95
CA ASN A 145 15.90 -23.93 22.38
C ASN A 145 15.72 -25.43 22.68
N SER A 146 14.81 -26.11 21.97
CA SER A 146 14.65 -27.57 22.10
C SER A 146 15.88 -28.36 21.65
N ILE A 147 16.59 -27.92 20.61
CA ILE A 147 17.82 -28.58 20.13
C ILE A 147 19.00 -28.34 21.08
N LYS A 148 19.10 -27.15 21.70
CA LYS A 148 20.13 -26.87 22.71
C LYS A 148 20.04 -27.77 23.93
N GLU A 149 18.84 -28.19 24.32
CA GLU A 149 18.62 -29.11 25.44
C GLU A 149 19.08 -30.54 25.12
N MET A 150 19.20 -30.92 23.84
CA MET A 150 19.57 -32.29 23.43
C MET A 150 21.08 -32.52 23.21
N GLN A 151 21.97 -31.54 23.45
CA GLN A 151 23.43 -31.68 23.25
C GLN A 151 23.86 -32.32 21.91
N VAL A 152 23.11 -32.13 20.80
CA VAL A 152 23.45 -32.78 19.52
C VAL A 152 24.44 -31.90 18.72
N PRO A 153 25.58 -32.42 18.20
CA PRO A 153 26.68 -31.62 17.64
C PRO A 153 26.43 -30.87 16.31
N TYR A 154 25.19 -30.80 15.79
CA TYR A 154 24.90 -30.34 14.43
C TYR A 154 23.80 -29.24 14.36
N TYR A 155 23.84 -28.28 15.30
CA TYR A 155 22.83 -27.23 15.45
C TYR A 155 22.84 -26.14 14.34
N ASP A 156 23.99 -25.89 13.70
CA ASP A 156 24.13 -24.82 12.69
C ASP A 156 23.50 -25.17 11.33
N PHE A 157 23.28 -26.45 11.06
CA PHE A 157 22.77 -26.91 9.77
C PHE A 157 21.25 -26.77 9.62
N PHE A 158 20.49 -27.08 10.68
CA PHE A 158 19.02 -26.97 10.67
C PHE A 158 18.54 -25.52 10.78
N GLY A 159 19.26 -24.66 11.51
CA GLY A 159 18.93 -23.23 11.61
C GLY A 159 19.09 -22.46 10.29
N SER A 160 19.99 -22.91 9.42
CA SER A 160 20.21 -22.31 8.09
C SER A 160 19.11 -22.67 7.09
N PHE A 161 18.51 -23.87 7.20
CA PHE A 161 17.42 -24.31 6.33
C PHE A 161 16.15 -23.47 6.50
N THR A 162 15.81 -23.10 7.73
CA THR A 162 14.65 -22.23 8.00
C THR A 162 14.83 -20.85 7.37
N LYS A 163 16.05 -20.29 7.37
CA LYS A 163 16.34 -19.03 6.68
C LYS A 163 16.15 -19.15 5.16
N PHE A 164 16.54 -20.27 4.56
CA PHE A 164 16.32 -20.52 3.14
C PHE A 164 14.83 -20.65 2.78
N ILE A 165 14.03 -21.31 3.62
CA ILE A 165 12.59 -21.43 3.41
C ILE A 165 11.91 -20.06 3.54
N VAL A 166 12.23 -19.29 4.57
CA VAL A 166 11.66 -17.94 4.77
C VAL A 166 12.09 -16.99 3.65
N PHE A 167 13.34 -17.09 3.19
CA PHE A 167 13.82 -16.29 2.05
C PHE A 167 13.15 -16.69 0.74
N TYR A 168 13.01 -17.98 0.45
CA TYR A 168 12.32 -18.47 -0.75
C TYR A 168 10.84 -18.08 -0.76
N VAL A 169 10.13 -18.28 0.35
CA VAL A 169 8.71 -17.90 0.45
C VAL A 169 8.51 -16.38 0.35
N SER A 170 9.45 -15.58 0.89
CA SER A 170 9.42 -14.11 0.72
C SER A 170 9.85 -13.64 -0.67
N LEU A 171 10.54 -14.48 -1.45
CA LEU A 171 10.97 -14.17 -2.81
C LEU A 171 9.90 -14.58 -3.85
N VAL A 172 9.03 -15.52 -3.49
CA VAL A 172 8.00 -16.12 -4.36
C VAL A 172 6.65 -15.42 -4.23
N ILE A 173 6.36 -14.79 -3.09
CA ILE A 173 5.16 -13.98 -2.82
C ILE A 173 5.46 -12.51 -3.08
#